data_AF-A0A7I8K0E2-F1
#
_entry.id   AF-A0A7I8K0E2-F1
#
_cell.length_a   1.000
_cell.length_b   1.000
_cell.length_c   1.000
_cell.angle_alpha   90.00
_cell.angle_beta   90.00
_cell.angle_gamma   90.00
#
_symmetry.space_group_name_H-M   'P 1'
#
loop_
_entity.id
_entity.type
_entity.pdbx_description
1 polymer ?
#
loop_
_entity_poly.entity_id
_entity_poly.type
_entity_poly.pdbx_seq_one_letter_code
_entity_poly.pdbx_strand_id
1 'polypeptide(L)'
;MASTEDDFAADFPGSNGARRTGDKRGFGDLDEEEDDVFNNKKGKPKIEDSAGATTGVILSLRESLQTCKDDLASCQTELEAVKSEVKKWCSAFQNEPVIPAGTSPEPELVVNYLKKLKSSEESLKEQLEKAKKREAAYIVTFAKREQEIADLKSAVRDLRAQLRPPSMQTRKLLLDPAIHEEFTRLKNMVEEKEKKIKELQDNIAAINFTPQSKNGKMLMAKCRTLQEENEEIGAMASEGKIHELAMKLALQKSQNAELRDQFEALCKHMDGLTNDMERSNEMVFILQDKLEEKNYEMAKLKEMLSQRGVQPAEVNGDEKASDESNSAEAED
;
A
#
# COMPACT_ATOMS: atom_id res chain seq x y z
N MET A 1 -37.24 20.65 -16.99
CA MET A 1 -36.89 20.19 -18.36
C MET A 1 -37.37 18.75 -18.43
N ALA A 2 -38.61 18.49 -18.84
CA ALA A 2 -39.06 18.35 -20.25
C ALA A 2 -38.29 17.22 -20.94
N SER A 3 -38.81 15.99 -21.05
CA SER A 3 -39.91 15.48 -21.92
C SER A 3 -39.57 15.52 -23.41
N THR A 4 -39.51 14.34 -24.03
CA THR A 4 -39.89 13.98 -25.43
C THR A 4 -39.72 12.45 -25.51
N GLU A 5 -40.78 11.64 -25.50
CA GLU A 5 -41.82 11.39 -26.52
C GLU A 5 -41.50 10.14 -27.35
N ASP A 6 -42.51 9.26 -27.38
CA ASP A 6 -42.68 8.07 -28.21
C ASP A 6 -42.54 8.37 -29.70
N ASP A 7 -42.12 7.38 -30.50
CA ASP A 7 -42.87 7.11 -31.73
C ASP A 7 -42.79 5.65 -32.20
N PHE A 8 -43.95 5.18 -32.63
CA PHE A 8 -44.32 3.81 -32.98
C PHE A 8 -44.26 3.65 -34.50
N ALA A 9 -43.57 2.63 -35.02
CA ALA A 9 -43.74 2.24 -36.43
C ALA A 9 -43.51 0.73 -36.62
N ALA A 10 -44.62 0.04 -36.85
CA ALA A 10 -44.65 -1.25 -37.52
C ALA A 10 -44.33 -1.07 -39.02
N ASP A 11 -43.56 -2.00 -39.60
CA ASP A 11 -43.97 -2.74 -40.80
C ASP A 11 -42.88 -3.71 -41.27
N PHE A 12 -43.32 -4.93 -41.59
CA PHE A 12 -42.58 -5.93 -42.38
C PHE A 12 -42.64 -5.56 -43.86
N PRO A 13 -41.67 -6.03 -44.69
CA PRO A 13 -42.03 -7.16 -45.55
C PRO A 13 -40.88 -8.15 -45.87
N GLY A 14 -41.26 -9.42 -46.01
CA GLY A 14 -41.06 -10.11 -47.28
C GLY A 14 -39.69 -10.74 -47.61
N SER A 15 -39.67 -12.07 -47.50
CA SER A 15 -39.37 -13.00 -48.60
C SER A 15 -37.93 -13.54 -48.81
N ASN A 16 -37.89 -14.87 -48.77
CA ASN A 16 -37.11 -15.82 -49.57
C ASN A 16 -35.65 -16.15 -49.21
N GLY A 17 -35.49 -17.40 -48.74
CA GLY A 17 -34.24 -18.15 -48.72
C GLY A 17 -34.51 -19.64 -48.56
N ALA A 18 -34.87 -20.29 -49.65
CA ALA A 18 -35.22 -21.70 -49.72
C ALA A 18 -34.06 -22.65 -49.45
N ARG A 19 -34.40 -23.80 -48.84
CA ARG A 19 -34.03 -25.19 -49.21
C ARG A 19 -33.66 -26.01 -47.99
N ARG A 20 -34.45 -27.06 -47.73
CA ARG A 20 -33.91 -28.41 -47.49
C ARG A 20 -34.99 -29.47 -47.76
N THR A 21 -34.58 -30.39 -48.62
CA THR A 21 -35.23 -31.60 -49.13
C THR A 21 -35.54 -32.60 -48.03
N GLY A 22 -36.73 -33.19 -48.09
CA GLY A 22 -37.12 -34.33 -47.26
C GLY A 22 -38.26 -35.09 -47.93
N ASP A 23 -37.91 -36.10 -48.72
CA ASP A 23 -38.84 -37.06 -49.29
C ASP A 23 -39.54 -37.86 -48.19
N LYS A 24 -40.88 -37.83 -48.19
CA LYS A 24 -41.72 -38.84 -47.56
C LYS A 24 -42.78 -39.31 -48.56
N ARG A 25 -42.79 -40.63 -48.76
CA ARG A 25 -43.79 -41.38 -49.52
C ARG A 25 -45.12 -41.36 -48.77
N GLY A 26 -46.22 -41.31 -49.52
CA GLY A 26 -47.58 -41.49 -49.01
C GLY A 26 -48.58 -41.78 -50.14
N PHE A 27 -48.75 -43.08 -50.40
CA PHE A 27 -49.96 -43.82 -50.80
C PHE A 27 -51.01 -43.19 -51.76
N GLY A 28 -51.23 -43.91 -52.87
CA GLY A 28 -52.52 -44.54 -53.16
C GLY A 28 -53.46 -43.81 -54.11
N ASP A 29 -53.48 -44.25 -55.37
CA ASP A 29 -54.73 -44.40 -56.10
C ASP A 29 -54.63 -45.66 -56.96
N LEU A 30 -55.62 -46.55 -56.80
CA LEU A 30 -55.77 -47.83 -57.47
C LEU A 30 -56.85 -47.61 -58.52
N ASP A 31 -56.48 -47.61 -59.80
CA ASP A 31 -57.43 -47.84 -60.88
C ASP A 31 -57.16 -49.21 -61.50
N GLU A 32 -58.21 -50.02 -61.47
CA GLU A 32 -58.36 -51.36 -61.98
C GLU A 32 -58.39 -51.33 -63.52
N GLU A 33 -57.44 -52.01 -64.18
CA GLU A 33 -57.64 -52.48 -65.56
C GLU A 33 -57.37 -53.98 -65.61
N GLU A 34 -58.46 -54.74 -65.65
CA GLU A 34 -58.51 -56.15 -66.04
C GLU A 34 -58.11 -56.27 -67.53
N ASP A 35 -56.87 -56.65 -67.80
CA ASP A 35 -56.46 -57.08 -69.14
C ASP A 35 -56.86 -58.55 -69.34
N ASP A 36 -58.01 -58.72 -70.00
CA ASP A 36 -58.63 -59.97 -70.41
C ASP A 36 -57.84 -60.61 -71.59
N VAL A 37 -56.72 -61.29 -71.28
CA VAL A 37 -55.78 -61.93 -72.25
C VAL A 37 -56.31 -63.28 -72.76
N PHE A 38 -57.62 -63.43 -72.99
CA PHE A 38 -58.18 -64.63 -73.63
C PHE A 38 -59.32 -64.30 -74.60
N ASN A 39 -58.98 -63.80 -75.78
CA ASN A 39 -59.87 -63.88 -76.94
C ASN A 39 -59.13 -64.37 -78.19
N ASN A 40 -58.93 -65.69 -78.24
CA ASN A 40 -58.57 -66.41 -79.46
C ASN A 40 -59.77 -66.42 -80.43
N LYS A 41 -59.84 -65.44 -81.34
CA LYS A 41 -60.76 -65.51 -82.48
C LYS A 41 -60.13 -66.28 -83.63
N LYS A 42 -60.54 -67.55 -83.75
CA LYS A 42 -60.30 -68.44 -84.91
C LYS A 42 -60.66 -67.72 -86.22
N GLY A 43 -59.69 -67.64 -87.13
CA GLY A 43 -59.91 -67.30 -88.53
C GLY A 43 -58.85 -67.94 -89.42
N LYS A 44 -59.18 -69.05 -90.07
CA LYS A 44 -58.48 -69.62 -91.25
C LYS A 44 -59.51 -70.44 -92.04
N PRO A 45 -59.34 -70.71 -93.37
CA PRO A 45 -58.38 -70.18 -94.33
C PRO A 45 -58.96 -69.91 -95.75
N LYS A 46 -58.13 -69.42 -96.68
CA LYS A 46 -58.27 -69.72 -98.11
C LYS A 46 -56.93 -70.28 -98.61
N ILE A 47 -56.97 -71.48 -99.17
CA ILE A 47 -55.85 -72.35 -99.56
C ILE A 47 -55.48 -72.07 -101.02
N GLU A 48 -54.19 -72.03 -101.35
CA GLU A 48 -53.66 -72.43 -102.66
C GLU A 48 -52.21 -72.96 -102.52
N ASP A 49 -51.81 -73.81 -103.46
CA ASP A 49 -50.95 -75.00 -103.29
C ASP A 49 -49.42 -74.84 -103.20
N SER A 50 -48.79 -75.93 -102.71
CA SER A 50 -47.61 -76.60 -103.29
C SER A 50 -46.27 -76.56 -102.52
N ALA A 51 -45.92 -77.73 -101.95
CA ALA A 51 -44.62 -78.30 -101.55
C ALA A 51 -43.60 -77.50 -100.69
N GLY A 52 -43.30 -76.23 -100.99
CA GLY A 52 -42.34 -75.40 -100.22
C GLY A 52 -42.92 -74.86 -98.90
N ALA A 53 -44.23 -74.64 -98.87
CA ALA A 53 -44.97 -74.21 -97.68
C ALA A 53 -44.90 -75.25 -96.55
N THR A 54 -44.89 -76.55 -96.88
CA THR A 54 -44.83 -77.64 -95.92
C THR A 54 -43.50 -77.69 -95.15
N THR A 55 -42.37 -77.48 -95.81
CA THR A 55 -41.04 -77.50 -95.15
C THR A 55 -40.84 -76.26 -94.27
N GLY A 56 -41.28 -75.07 -94.72
CA GLY A 56 -41.26 -73.84 -93.93
C GLY A 56 -42.13 -73.95 -92.66
N VAL A 57 -43.34 -74.52 -92.79
CA VAL A 57 -44.21 -74.79 -91.64
C VAL A 57 -43.57 -75.77 -90.66
N ILE A 58 -42.86 -76.80 -91.13
CA ILE A 58 -42.16 -77.76 -90.25
C ILE A 58 -41.01 -77.09 -89.49
N LEU A 59 -40.24 -76.20 -90.12
CA LEU A 59 -39.15 -75.48 -89.46
C LEU A 59 -39.68 -74.46 -88.43
N SER A 60 -40.70 -73.68 -88.77
CA SER A 60 -41.33 -72.76 -87.81
C SER A 60 -41.96 -73.50 -86.63
N LEU A 61 -42.54 -74.70 -86.86
CA LEU A 61 -43.04 -75.53 -85.78
C LEU A 61 -41.92 -76.11 -84.91
N ARG A 62 -40.77 -76.47 -85.48
CA ARG A 62 -39.60 -76.93 -84.72
C ARG A 62 -38.97 -75.81 -83.90
N GLU A 63 -38.85 -74.62 -84.47
CA GLU A 63 -38.35 -73.43 -83.79
C GLU A 63 -39.30 -73.00 -82.67
N SER A 64 -40.62 -73.01 -82.93
CA SER A 64 -41.63 -72.77 -81.90
C SER A 64 -41.63 -73.83 -80.81
N LEU A 65 -41.46 -75.12 -81.16
CA LEU A 65 -41.31 -76.21 -80.20
C LEU A 65 -40.04 -76.04 -79.35
N GLN A 66 -38.94 -75.63 -79.97
CA GLN A 66 -37.67 -75.40 -79.28
C GLN A 66 -37.78 -74.19 -78.33
N THR A 67 -38.40 -73.10 -78.79
CA THR A 67 -38.69 -71.92 -77.95
C THR A 67 -39.57 -72.30 -76.76
N CYS A 68 -40.65 -73.05 -76.99
CA CYS A 68 -41.52 -73.56 -75.92
C CYS A 68 -40.75 -74.45 -74.92
N LYS A 69 -39.75 -75.20 -75.39
CA LYS A 69 -38.92 -76.07 -74.54
C LYS A 69 -37.93 -75.25 -73.70
N ASP A 70 -37.37 -74.20 -74.25
CA ASP A 70 -36.47 -73.30 -73.55
C ASP A 70 -37.23 -72.44 -72.52
N ASP A 71 -38.43 -71.97 -72.86
CA ASP A 71 -39.35 -71.30 -71.93
C ASP A 71 -39.77 -72.22 -70.78
N LEU A 72 -40.07 -73.49 -71.07
CA LEU A 72 -40.35 -74.50 -70.04
C LEU A 72 -39.15 -74.69 -69.10
N ALA A 73 -37.93 -74.72 -69.64
CA ALA A 73 -36.71 -74.82 -68.84
C ALA A 73 -36.52 -73.57 -67.95
N SER A 74 -36.78 -72.36 -68.48
CA SER A 74 -36.76 -71.12 -67.69
C SER A 74 -37.78 -71.18 -66.55
N CYS A 75 -39.03 -71.52 -66.86
CA CYS A 75 -40.10 -71.67 -65.87
C CYS A 75 -39.74 -72.69 -64.79
N GLN A 76 -39.07 -73.79 -65.16
CA GLN A 76 -38.60 -74.81 -64.22
C GLN A 76 -37.54 -74.23 -63.27
N THR A 77 -36.59 -73.45 -63.78
CA THR A 77 -35.55 -72.81 -62.95
C THR A 77 -36.12 -71.75 -62.01
N GLU A 78 -37.05 -70.93 -62.49
CA GLU A 78 -37.75 -69.93 -61.67
C GLU A 78 -38.58 -70.61 -60.57
N LEU A 79 -39.27 -71.71 -60.89
CA LEU A 79 -40.02 -72.49 -59.91
C LEU A 79 -39.10 -73.03 -58.80
N GLU A 80 -37.93 -73.57 -59.14
CA GLU A 80 -36.97 -74.05 -58.15
C GLU A 80 -36.36 -72.90 -57.32
N ALA A 81 -36.13 -71.72 -57.93
CA ALA A 81 -35.69 -70.54 -57.21
C ALA A 81 -36.73 -70.08 -56.18
N VAL A 82 -38.00 -69.96 -56.58
CA VAL A 82 -39.12 -69.61 -55.69
C VAL A 82 -39.29 -70.63 -54.58
N LYS A 83 -39.20 -71.93 -54.87
CA LYS A 83 -39.23 -72.98 -53.84
C LYS A 83 -38.10 -72.83 -52.83
N SER A 84 -36.89 -72.49 -53.28
CA SER A 84 -35.75 -72.27 -52.40
C SER A 84 -35.95 -71.06 -51.49
N GLU A 85 -36.60 -70.02 -51.99
CA GLU A 85 -36.92 -68.81 -51.24
C GLU A 85 -38.01 -69.07 -50.20
N VAL A 86 -39.10 -69.74 -50.58
CA VAL A 86 -40.15 -70.19 -49.64
C VAL A 86 -39.53 -71.02 -48.52
N LYS A 87 -38.61 -71.94 -48.84
CA LYS A 87 -37.90 -72.74 -47.83
C LYS A 87 -37.08 -71.88 -46.86
N LYS A 88 -36.37 -70.86 -47.36
CA LYS A 88 -35.62 -69.91 -46.51
C LYS A 88 -36.56 -69.17 -45.55
N TRP A 89 -37.69 -68.65 -46.05
CA TRP A 89 -38.70 -67.98 -45.23
C TRP A 89 -39.26 -68.93 -44.16
N CYS A 90 -39.61 -70.16 -44.54
CA CYS A 90 -40.09 -71.16 -43.59
C CYS A 90 -39.08 -71.45 -42.47
N SER A 91 -37.78 -71.58 -42.79
CA SER A 91 -36.73 -71.78 -41.79
C SER A 91 -36.49 -70.57 -40.89
N ALA A 92 -36.64 -69.34 -41.41
CA ALA A 92 -36.51 -68.12 -40.60
C ALA A 92 -37.61 -68.05 -39.53
N PHE A 93 -38.86 -68.32 -39.91
CA PHE A 93 -40.00 -68.28 -39.00
C PHE A 93 -40.06 -69.47 -38.03
N GLN A 94 -39.45 -70.61 -38.35
CA GLN A 94 -39.41 -71.79 -37.45
C GLN A 94 -38.67 -71.54 -36.13
N ASN A 95 -37.70 -70.63 -36.10
CA ASN A 95 -36.99 -70.25 -34.87
C ASN A 95 -37.70 -69.12 -34.11
N GLU A 96 -38.85 -68.70 -34.63
CA GLU A 96 -39.76 -67.65 -34.18
C GLU A 96 -40.45 -67.99 -32.84
N PRO A 97 -40.39 -67.24 -31.71
CA PRO A 97 -41.12 -67.61 -30.47
C PRO A 97 -42.64 -67.79 -30.61
N VAL A 98 -43.21 -67.40 -31.75
CA VAL A 98 -44.64 -67.30 -32.04
C VAL A 98 -45.18 -68.58 -32.70
N ILE A 99 -44.32 -69.44 -33.25
CA ILE A 99 -44.74 -70.68 -33.89
C ILE A 99 -44.43 -71.86 -32.94
N PRO A 100 -45.43 -72.65 -32.52
CA PRO A 100 -45.21 -73.84 -31.71
C PRO A 100 -44.21 -74.80 -32.40
N ALA A 101 -43.27 -75.34 -31.62
CA ALA A 101 -42.24 -76.24 -32.14
C ALA A 101 -42.87 -77.45 -32.84
N GLY A 102 -42.60 -77.61 -34.14
CA GLY A 102 -43.04 -78.75 -34.95
C GLY A 102 -44.22 -78.49 -35.91
N THR A 103 -44.79 -77.29 -35.95
CA THR A 103 -45.83 -76.91 -36.91
C THR A 103 -45.27 -76.11 -38.10
N SER A 104 -45.82 -76.36 -39.30
CA SER A 104 -45.51 -75.58 -40.52
C SER A 104 -45.96 -74.12 -40.32
N PRO A 105 -45.16 -73.10 -40.65
CA PRO A 105 -45.56 -71.71 -40.49
C PRO A 105 -46.75 -71.40 -41.40
N GLU A 106 -47.95 -71.35 -40.80
CA GLU A 106 -49.17 -71.01 -41.53
C GLU A 106 -49.09 -69.52 -41.95
N PRO A 107 -49.22 -69.20 -43.25
CA PRO A 107 -49.00 -67.84 -43.76
C PRO A 107 -49.83 -66.77 -43.05
N GLU A 108 -51.07 -67.10 -42.68
CA GLU A 108 -51.98 -66.17 -42.02
C GLU A 108 -51.54 -65.82 -40.59
N LEU A 109 -50.98 -66.78 -39.84
CA LEU A 109 -50.45 -66.55 -38.50
C LEU A 109 -49.21 -65.63 -38.54
N VAL A 110 -48.32 -65.85 -39.50
CA VAL A 110 -47.11 -65.03 -39.71
C VAL A 110 -47.49 -63.60 -40.10
N VAL A 111 -48.42 -63.44 -41.05
CA VAL A 111 -48.92 -62.12 -41.47
C VAL A 111 -49.58 -61.36 -40.32
N ASN A 112 -50.42 -62.04 -39.52
CA ASN A 112 -51.06 -61.44 -38.36
C ASN A 112 -50.04 -61.05 -37.28
N TYR A 113 -49.00 -61.85 -37.05
CA TYR A 113 -47.92 -61.50 -36.14
C TYR A 113 -47.13 -60.29 -36.64
N LEU A 114 -46.72 -60.27 -37.90
CA LEU A 114 -46.02 -59.12 -38.49
C LEU A 114 -46.86 -57.84 -38.41
N LYS A 115 -48.18 -57.94 -38.62
CA LYS A 115 -49.11 -56.81 -38.46
C LYS A 115 -49.15 -56.32 -37.01
N LYS A 116 -49.22 -57.23 -36.03
CA LYS A 116 -49.17 -56.89 -34.60
C LYS A 116 -47.83 -56.27 -34.21
N LEU A 117 -46.72 -56.85 -34.65
CA LEU A 117 -45.36 -56.35 -34.39
C LEU A 117 -45.15 -54.96 -35.00
N LYS A 118 -45.63 -54.73 -36.22
CA LYS A 118 -45.59 -53.42 -36.86
C LYS A 118 -46.41 -52.39 -36.07
N SER A 119 -47.60 -52.76 -35.60
CA SER A 119 -48.42 -51.87 -34.77
C SER A 119 -47.79 -51.57 -33.41
N SER A 120 -47.10 -52.54 -32.78
CA SER A 120 -46.42 -52.32 -31.50
C SER A 120 -45.15 -51.48 -31.68
N GLU A 121 -44.40 -51.69 -32.77
CA GLU A 121 -43.26 -50.85 -33.15
C GLU A 121 -43.70 -49.39 -33.36
N GLU A 122 -44.79 -49.17 -34.08
CA GLU A 122 -45.33 -47.84 -34.34
C GLU A 122 -45.81 -47.15 -33.05
N SER A 123 -46.50 -47.89 -32.17
CA SER A 123 -46.89 -47.41 -30.83
C SER A 123 -45.67 -47.04 -29.97
N LEU A 124 -44.62 -47.86 -29.95
CA LEU A 124 -43.40 -47.57 -29.19
C LEU A 124 -42.65 -46.36 -29.76
N LYS A 125 -42.60 -46.20 -31.08
CA LYS A 125 -42.04 -44.99 -31.73
C LYS A 125 -42.81 -43.75 -31.33
N GLU A 126 -44.15 -43.80 -31.30
CA GLU A 126 -44.96 -42.68 -30.86
C GLU A 126 -44.72 -42.32 -29.39
N GLN A 127 -44.62 -43.32 -28.51
CA GLN A 127 -44.29 -43.10 -27.09
C GLN A 127 -42.89 -42.50 -26.90
N LEU A 128 -41.90 -42.96 -27.67
CA LEU A 128 -40.54 -42.42 -27.66
C LEU A 128 -40.53 -40.94 -28.09
N GLU A 129 -41.24 -40.60 -29.16
CA GLU A 129 -41.34 -39.21 -29.62
C GLU A 129 -42.09 -38.32 -28.62
N LYS A 130 -43.14 -38.83 -27.96
CA LYS A 130 -43.80 -38.12 -26.85
C LYS A 130 -42.86 -37.91 -25.67
N ALA A 131 -42.04 -38.91 -25.32
CA ALA A 131 -41.06 -38.81 -24.24
C ALA A 131 -39.97 -37.78 -24.56
N LYS A 132 -39.39 -37.80 -25.77
CA LYS A 132 -38.41 -36.81 -26.23
C LYS A 132 -38.95 -35.39 -26.21
N LYS A 133 -40.20 -35.18 -26.68
CA LYS A 133 -40.85 -33.86 -26.63
C LYS A 133 -41.03 -33.38 -25.18
N ARG A 134 -41.40 -34.28 -24.27
CA ARG A 134 -41.53 -33.98 -22.84
C ARG A 134 -40.19 -33.64 -22.20
N GLU A 135 -39.15 -34.40 -22.50
CA GLU A 135 -37.78 -34.14 -22.04
C GLU A 135 -37.26 -32.78 -22.51
N ALA A 136 -37.43 -32.46 -23.79
CA ALA A 136 -37.06 -31.15 -24.35
C ALA A 136 -37.82 -30.01 -23.66
N ALA A 137 -39.11 -30.18 -23.37
CA ALA A 137 -39.88 -29.21 -22.61
C ALA A 137 -39.32 -29.03 -21.18
N TYR A 138 -38.94 -30.12 -20.50
CA TYR A 138 -38.33 -30.04 -19.19
C TYR A 138 -36.99 -29.31 -19.20
N ILE A 139 -36.11 -29.58 -20.17
CA ILE A 139 -34.83 -28.88 -20.32
C ILE A 139 -35.04 -27.37 -20.42
N VAL A 140 -35.99 -26.92 -21.25
CA VAL A 140 -36.31 -25.49 -21.40
C VAL A 140 -36.85 -24.91 -20.10
N THR A 141 -37.77 -25.60 -19.42
CA THR A 141 -38.31 -25.10 -18.14
C THR A 141 -37.25 -25.05 -17.04
N PHE A 142 -36.32 -26.01 -17.02
CA PHE A 142 -35.23 -26.05 -16.04
C PHE A 142 -34.28 -24.88 -16.26
N ALA A 143 -33.84 -24.66 -17.51
CA ALA A 143 -33.01 -23.52 -17.87
C ALA A 143 -33.67 -22.17 -17.49
N LYS A 144 -34.98 -22.02 -17.72
CA LYS A 144 -35.72 -20.82 -17.32
C LYS A 144 -35.75 -20.63 -15.80
N ARG A 145 -35.94 -21.70 -15.03
CA ARG A 145 -35.90 -21.66 -13.56
C ARG A 145 -34.51 -21.37 -13.01
N GLU A 146 -33.46 -21.91 -13.64
CA GLU A 146 -32.07 -21.58 -13.27
C GLU A 146 -31.75 -20.11 -13.50
N GLN A 147 -32.21 -19.55 -14.62
CA GLN A 147 -32.08 -18.11 -14.90
C GLN A 147 -32.81 -17.27 -13.85
N GLU A 148 -34.06 -17.62 -13.53
CA GLU A 148 -34.84 -16.92 -12.49
C GLU A 148 -34.15 -16.98 -11.11
N ILE A 149 -33.57 -18.12 -10.74
CA ILE A 149 -32.77 -18.25 -9.52
C ILE A 149 -31.53 -17.34 -9.56
N ALA A 150 -30.86 -17.22 -10.71
CA ALA A 150 -29.70 -16.33 -10.86
C ALA A 150 -30.09 -14.86 -10.71
N ASP A 151 -31.22 -14.46 -11.32
CA ASP A 151 -31.75 -13.09 -11.24
C ASP A 151 -32.16 -12.74 -9.80
N LEU A 152 -32.87 -13.63 -9.11
CA LEU A 152 -33.23 -13.47 -7.70
C LEU A 152 -32.00 -13.39 -6.79
N LYS A 153 -30.98 -14.21 -7.03
CA LYS A 153 -29.69 -14.12 -6.31
C LYS A 153 -29.01 -12.77 -6.54
N SER A 154 -29.09 -12.20 -7.74
CA SER A 154 -28.56 -10.87 -8.01
C SER A 154 -29.33 -9.79 -7.25
N ALA A 155 -30.66 -9.79 -7.33
CA ALA A 155 -31.51 -8.84 -6.61
C ALA A 155 -31.26 -8.86 -5.10
N VAL A 156 -31.04 -10.04 -4.51
CA VAL A 156 -30.69 -10.16 -3.08
C VAL A 156 -29.32 -9.52 -2.77
N ARG A 157 -28.32 -9.68 -3.64
CA ARG A 157 -27.01 -9.01 -3.45
C ARG A 157 -27.15 -7.50 -3.51
N ASP A 158 -27.94 -6.99 -4.45
CA ASP A 158 -28.17 -5.55 -4.62
C ASP A 158 -28.94 -4.96 -3.43
N LEU A 159 -30.00 -5.63 -2.97
CA LEU A 159 -30.72 -5.24 -1.76
C LEU A 159 -29.81 -5.26 -0.53
N ARG A 160 -28.95 -6.29 -0.37
CA ARG A 160 -27.95 -6.32 0.71
C ARG A 160 -26.96 -5.17 0.63
N ALA A 161 -26.56 -4.76 -0.58
CA ALA A 161 -25.70 -3.60 -0.77
C ALA A 161 -26.41 -2.30 -0.39
N GLN A 162 -27.69 -2.14 -0.72
CA GLN A 162 -28.51 -0.99 -0.31
C GLN A 162 -28.76 -0.94 1.20
N LEU A 163 -28.97 -2.10 1.83
CA LEU A 163 -29.14 -2.24 3.28
C LEU A 163 -27.85 -1.98 4.07
N ARG A 164 -26.67 -1.98 3.41
CA ARG A 164 -25.40 -1.64 4.05
C ARG A 164 -25.31 -0.12 4.14
N PRO A 165 -25.38 0.50 5.34
CA PRO A 165 -25.39 1.96 5.45
C PRO A 165 -24.08 2.55 4.90
N PRO A 166 -24.13 3.53 3.97
CA PRO A 166 -22.95 4.10 3.33
C PRO A 166 -21.99 4.79 4.30
N SER A 167 -22.49 5.28 5.44
CA SER A 167 -21.70 6.03 6.42
C SER A 167 -21.97 5.60 7.86
N MET A 168 -20.99 5.82 8.74
CA MET A 168 -21.13 5.65 10.18
C MET A 168 -22.23 6.54 10.78
N GLN A 169 -22.51 7.71 10.18
CA GLN A 169 -23.52 8.65 10.65
C GLN A 169 -24.95 8.12 10.45
N THR A 170 -25.24 7.49 9.32
CA THR A 170 -26.54 6.82 9.10
C THR A 170 -26.74 5.67 10.08
N ARG A 171 -25.65 4.97 10.45
CA ARG A 171 -25.66 3.94 11.49
C ARG A 171 -26.02 4.51 12.87
N LYS A 172 -25.57 5.73 13.20
CA LYS A 172 -25.96 6.45 14.43
C LYS A 172 -27.45 6.84 14.43
N LEU A 173 -28.01 7.14 13.26
CA LEU A 173 -29.42 7.52 13.12
C LEU A 173 -30.39 6.32 13.23
N LEU A 174 -29.92 5.12 12.88
CA LEU A 174 -30.69 3.86 12.98
C LEU A 174 -30.53 3.16 14.33
N LEU A 175 -29.53 3.54 15.14
CA LEU A 175 -29.47 3.13 16.53
C LEU A 175 -30.48 3.97 17.30
N ASP A 176 -31.26 3.32 18.16
CA ASP A 176 -32.10 4.02 19.13
C ASP A 176 -31.24 5.07 19.88
N PRO A 177 -31.69 6.32 20.00
CA PRO A 177 -30.91 7.39 20.61
C PRO A 177 -30.38 7.04 22.01
N ALA A 178 -31.16 6.33 22.83
CA ALA A 178 -30.73 5.92 24.16
C ALA A 178 -29.65 4.82 24.11
N ILE A 179 -29.78 3.86 23.19
CA ILE A 179 -28.74 2.84 22.97
C ILE A 179 -27.44 3.46 22.44
N HIS A 180 -27.53 4.45 21.54
CA HIS A 180 -26.36 5.15 21.03
C HIS A 180 -25.63 5.93 22.14
N GLU A 181 -26.38 6.58 23.01
CA GLU A 181 -25.83 7.32 24.15
C GLU A 181 -25.15 6.38 25.14
N GLU A 182 -25.76 5.25 25.51
CA GLU A 182 -25.15 4.25 26.38
C GLU A 182 -23.88 3.64 25.78
N PHE A 183 -23.88 3.33 24.48
CA PHE A 183 -22.69 2.83 23.80
C PHE A 183 -21.56 3.87 23.79
N THR A 184 -21.90 5.14 23.55
CA THR A 184 -20.93 6.25 23.57
C THR A 184 -20.36 6.45 24.97
N ARG A 185 -21.21 6.43 26.00
CA ARG A 185 -20.81 6.51 27.40
C ARG A 185 -19.88 5.35 27.78
N LEU A 186 -20.24 4.11 27.43
CA LEU A 186 -19.41 2.93 27.67
C LEU A 186 -18.06 3.03 26.98
N LYS A 187 -18.04 3.48 25.72
CA LYS A 187 -16.80 3.70 24.98
C LYS A 187 -15.91 4.73 25.66
N ASN A 188 -16.45 5.88 26.06
CA ASN A 188 -15.70 6.91 26.78
C ASN A 188 -15.16 6.38 28.12
N MET A 189 -15.97 5.62 28.87
CA MET A 189 -15.51 4.98 30.11
C MET A 189 -14.37 4.00 29.87
N VAL A 190 -14.39 3.22 28.79
CA VAL A 190 -13.30 2.31 28.43
C VAL A 190 -12.04 3.11 28.10
N GLU A 191 -12.13 4.13 27.25
CA GLU A 191 -11.00 4.99 26.87
C GLU A 191 -10.38 5.69 28.11
N GLU A 192 -11.21 6.20 29.02
CA GLU A 192 -10.76 6.79 30.29
C GLU A 192 -10.02 5.77 31.18
N LYS A 193 -10.56 4.54 31.30
CA LYS A 193 -9.92 3.48 32.10
C LYS A 193 -8.62 3.01 31.46
N GLU A 194 -8.55 2.86 30.13
CA GLU A 194 -7.32 2.53 29.41
C GLU A 194 -6.26 3.60 29.61
N LYS A 195 -6.63 4.89 29.53
CA LYS A 195 -5.73 5.99 29.86
C LYS A 195 -5.22 5.90 31.30
N LYS A 196 -6.11 5.59 32.26
CA LYS A 196 -5.72 5.43 33.67
C LYS A 196 -4.80 4.24 33.89
N ILE A 197 -5.04 3.12 33.21
CA ILE A 197 -4.15 1.95 33.24
C ILE A 197 -2.77 2.35 32.71
N LYS A 198 -2.71 3.05 31.58
CA LYS A 198 -1.45 3.52 31.01
C LYS A 198 -0.71 4.47 31.95
N GLU A 199 -1.40 5.46 32.53
CA GLU A 199 -0.82 6.36 33.55
C GLU A 199 -0.27 5.59 34.75
N LEU A 200 -1.02 4.62 35.28
CA LEU A 200 -0.56 3.80 36.40
C LEU A 200 0.62 2.89 36.02
N GLN A 201 0.63 2.34 34.82
CA GLN A 201 1.77 1.57 34.29
C GLN A 201 3.01 2.46 34.11
N ASP A 202 2.85 3.67 33.58
CA ASP A 202 3.92 4.65 33.43
C ASP A 202 4.44 5.10 34.81
N ASN A 203 3.55 5.31 35.79
CA ASN A 203 3.92 5.62 37.16
C ASN A 203 4.66 4.45 37.84
N ILE A 204 4.22 3.21 37.63
CA ILE A 204 4.93 2.02 38.12
C ILE A 204 6.29 1.92 37.45
N ALA A 205 6.40 2.17 36.15
CA ALA A 205 7.68 2.19 35.43
C ALA A 205 8.61 3.31 35.93
N ALA A 206 8.05 4.48 36.26
CA ALA A 206 8.77 5.61 36.84
C ALA A 206 9.20 5.34 38.30
N ILE A 207 8.38 4.67 39.10
CA ILE A 207 8.75 4.23 40.46
C ILE A 207 9.80 3.11 40.39
N ASN A 208 9.73 2.25 39.38
CA ASN A 208 10.76 1.26 39.04
C ASN A 208 11.97 1.88 38.32
N PHE A 209 12.11 3.20 38.30
CA PHE A 209 13.32 3.87 37.85
C PHE A 209 14.48 3.46 38.75
N THR A 210 15.20 2.43 38.30
CA THR A 210 16.44 2.03 38.93
C THR A 210 17.56 2.87 38.33
N PRO A 211 18.57 3.27 39.13
CA PRO A 211 19.80 3.89 38.62
C PRO A 211 20.47 3.09 37.50
N GLN A 212 20.13 1.79 37.38
CA GLN A 212 20.70 0.85 36.43
C GLN A 212 19.90 0.67 35.13
N SER A 213 18.67 1.19 35.06
CA SER A 213 17.92 1.26 33.82
C SER A 213 18.59 2.18 32.80
N LYS A 214 18.33 2.02 31.50
CA LYS A 214 18.95 2.85 30.44
C LYS A 214 18.69 4.35 30.66
N ASN A 215 17.46 4.70 31.01
CA ASN A 215 17.07 6.09 31.33
C ASN A 215 17.64 6.52 32.69
N GLY A 216 17.69 5.60 33.67
CA GLY A 216 18.41 5.70 34.95
C GLY A 216 19.83 6.20 34.81
N LYS A 217 20.62 5.43 34.06
CA LYS A 217 22.04 5.71 33.80
C LYS A 217 22.24 7.04 33.09
N MET A 218 21.38 7.36 32.13
CA MET A 218 21.46 8.61 31.38
C MET A 218 21.18 9.83 32.26
N LEU A 219 20.15 9.76 33.11
CA LEU A 219 19.85 10.84 34.05
C LEU A 219 20.95 10.99 35.09
N MET A 220 21.45 9.89 35.66
CA MET A 220 22.56 9.94 36.63
C MET A 220 23.85 10.46 36.02
N ALA A 221 24.14 10.13 34.76
CA ALA A 221 25.24 10.74 34.02
C ALA A 221 25.03 12.25 33.86
N LYS A 222 23.83 12.70 33.48
CA LYS A 222 23.50 14.12 33.36
C LYS A 222 23.58 14.86 34.70
N CYS A 223 23.16 14.24 35.80
CA CYS A 223 23.30 14.83 37.12
C CYS A 223 24.77 14.97 37.52
N ARG A 224 25.61 13.97 37.23
CA ARG A 224 27.07 14.07 37.46
C ARG A 224 27.71 15.19 36.64
N THR A 225 27.41 15.29 35.35
CA THR A 225 27.98 16.36 34.51
C THR A 225 27.53 17.74 34.96
N LEU A 226 26.24 17.93 35.30
CA LEU A 226 25.76 19.21 35.82
C LEU A 226 26.37 19.56 37.18
N GLN A 227 26.68 18.56 37.99
CA GLN A 227 27.34 18.78 39.27
C GLN A 227 28.81 19.17 39.09
N GLU A 228 29.53 18.49 38.17
CA GLU A 228 30.89 18.85 37.78
C GLU A 228 30.95 20.28 37.20
N GLU A 229 30.03 20.64 36.29
CA GLU A 229 29.93 22.00 35.73
C GLU A 229 29.67 23.06 36.81
N ASN A 230 28.78 22.78 37.78
CA ASN A 230 28.51 23.71 38.89
C ASN A 230 29.70 23.87 39.82
N GLU A 231 30.43 22.78 40.10
CA GLU A 231 31.66 22.81 40.89
C GLU A 231 32.73 23.63 40.16
N GLU A 232 32.87 23.48 38.84
CA GLU A 232 33.79 24.25 38.00
C GLU A 232 33.41 25.75 37.97
N ILE A 233 32.13 26.08 37.80
CA ILE A 233 31.64 27.47 37.87
C ILE A 233 31.92 28.07 39.25
N GLY A 234 31.68 27.32 40.33
CA GLY A 234 31.99 27.74 41.69
C GLY A 234 33.48 27.97 41.90
N ALA A 235 34.32 27.07 41.39
CA ALA A 235 35.77 27.18 41.42
C ALA A 235 36.23 28.43 40.67
N MET A 236 35.82 28.63 39.41
CA MET A 236 36.16 29.80 38.60
C MET A 236 35.72 31.12 39.26
N ALA A 237 34.51 31.15 39.83
CA ALA A 237 34.01 32.34 40.52
C ALA A 237 34.84 32.68 41.78
N SER A 238 35.26 31.66 42.53
CA SER A 238 36.12 31.85 43.71
C SER A 238 37.55 32.23 43.33
N GLU A 239 38.09 31.63 42.26
CA GLU A 239 39.45 31.84 41.78
C GLU A 239 39.65 33.26 41.27
N GLY A 240 38.69 33.81 40.51
CA GLY A 240 38.76 35.19 40.01
C GLY A 240 38.87 36.22 41.14
N LYS A 241 38.05 36.10 42.19
CA LYS A 241 38.08 37.01 43.33
C LYS A 241 39.36 36.84 44.17
N ILE A 242 39.83 35.61 44.33
CA ILE A 242 41.10 35.33 45.02
C ILE A 242 42.27 35.93 44.24
N HIS A 243 42.31 35.78 42.92
CA HIS A 243 43.36 36.34 42.07
C HIS A 243 43.38 37.87 42.10
N GLU A 244 42.21 38.52 42.03
CA GLU A 244 42.10 39.98 42.15
C GLU A 244 42.61 40.49 43.51
N LEU A 245 42.21 39.83 44.60
CA LEU A 245 42.68 40.17 45.95
C LEU A 245 44.19 39.93 46.10
N ALA A 246 44.73 38.86 45.52
CA ALA A 246 46.17 38.59 45.51
C ALA A 246 46.95 39.68 44.77
N MET A 247 46.45 40.16 43.63
CA MET A 247 47.07 41.25 42.87
C MET A 247 47.05 42.57 43.66
N LYS A 248 45.90 42.92 44.28
CA LYS A 248 45.78 44.09 45.16
C LYS A 248 46.74 44.02 46.35
N LEU A 249 46.87 42.83 46.96
CA LEU A 249 47.79 42.60 48.07
C LEU A 249 49.26 42.77 47.64
N ALA A 250 49.63 42.27 46.45
CA ALA A 250 50.98 42.43 45.91
C ALA A 250 51.32 43.90 45.65
N LEU A 251 50.39 44.65 45.04
CA LEU A 251 50.55 46.09 44.81
C LEU A 251 50.73 46.85 46.13
N GLN A 252 49.89 46.57 47.13
CA GLN A 252 49.99 47.19 48.46
C GLN A 252 51.32 46.85 49.15
N LYS A 253 51.84 45.62 49.01
CA LYS A 253 53.16 45.27 49.51
C LYS A 253 54.27 46.09 48.84
N SER A 254 54.18 46.31 47.53
CA SER A 254 55.14 47.13 46.78
C SER A 254 55.11 48.59 47.24
N GLN A 255 53.92 49.18 47.36
CA GLN A 255 53.75 50.56 47.83
C GLN A 255 54.27 50.74 49.27
N ASN A 256 54.02 49.77 50.14
CA ASN A 256 54.56 49.79 51.50
C ASN A 256 56.09 49.66 51.54
N ALA A 257 56.68 48.88 50.62
CA ALA A 257 58.14 48.79 50.50
C ALA A 257 58.73 50.13 50.04
N GLU A 258 58.14 50.75 49.01
CA GLU A 258 58.56 52.06 48.51
C GLU A 258 58.46 53.16 49.57
N LEU A 259 57.36 53.21 50.33
CA LEU A 259 57.23 54.15 51.45
C LEU A 259 58.32 53.94 52.51
N ARG A 260 58.64 52.69 52.84
CA ARG A 260 59.74 52.38 53.78
C ARG A 260 61.08 52.86 53.23
N ASP A 261 61.35 52.64 51.95
CA ASP A 261 62.58 53.09 51.31
C ASP A 261 62.69 54.63 51.28
N GLN A 262 61.57 55.32 51.02
CA GLN A 262 61.50 56.79 51.09
C GLN A 262 61.75 57.32 52.50
N PHE A 263 61.14 56.71 53.52
CA PHE A 263 61.39 57.08 54.93
C PHE A 263 62.85 56.85 55.32
N GLU A 264 63.43 55.72 54.92
CA GLU A 264 64.84 55.41 55.17
C GLU A 264 65.78 56.44 54.52
N ALA A 265 65.48 56.85 53.28
CA ALA A 265 66.22 57.91 52.60
C ALA A 265 66.09 59.27 53.31
N LEU A 266 64.89 59.61 53.78
CA LEU A 266 64.65 60.84 54.53
C LEU A 266 65.40 60.86 55.87
N CYS A 267 65.38 59.75 56.61
CA CYS A 267 66.15 59.61 57.85
C CYS A 267 67.65 59.84 57.60
N LYS A 268 68.22 59.23 56.56
CA LYS A 268 69.63 59.45 56.18
C LYS A 268 69.93 60.91 55.83
N HIS A 269 69.02 61.59 55.15
CA HIS A 269 69.18 63.01 54.84
C HIS A 269 69.13 63.87 56.11
N MET A 270 68.21 63.59 57.03
CA MET A 270 68.11 64.27 58.32
C MET A 270 69.36 64.06 59.18
N ASP A 271 69.91 62.84 59.22
CA ASP A 271 71.18 62.55 59.89
C ASP A 271 72.32 63.36 59.27
N GLY A 272 72.37 63.45 57.94
CA GLY A 272 73.35 64.29 57.21
C GLY A 272 73.26 65.77 57.62
N LEU A 273 72.03 66.33 57.62
CA LEU A 273 71.80 67.72 58.01
C LEU A 273 72.13 67.97 59.50
N THR A 274 71.85 66.99 60.37
CA THR A 274 72.21 67.07 61.79
C THR A 274 73.73 67.12 61.96
N ASN A 275 74.48 66.26 61.25
CA ASN A 275 75.94 66.29 61.26
C ASN A 275 76.51 67.62 60.73
N ASP A 276 75.93 68.19 59.67
CA ASP A 276 76.36 69.48 59.13
C ASP A 276 76.05 70.64 60.09
N MET A 277 74.90 70.59 60.77
CA MET A 277 74.55 71.52 61.84
C MET A 277 75.54 71.44 63.01
N GLU A 278 75.93 70.23 63.44
CA GLU A 278 76.94 70.04 64.48
C GLU A 278 78.30 70.62 64.07
N ARG A 279 78.77 70.36 62.83
CA ARG A 279 80.00 70.96 62.30
C ARG A 279 79.93 72.49 62.21
N SER A 280 78.79 73.02 61.75
CA SER A 280 78.58 74.47 61.68
C SER A 280 78.58 75.10 63.08
N ASN A 281 77.96 74.45 64.07
CA ASN A 281 77.98 74.90 65.45
C ASN A 281 79.41 74.88 66.04
N GLU A 282 80.20 73.84 65.75
CA GLU A 282 81.62 73.77 66.14
C GLU A 282 82.44 74.89 65.51
N MET A 283 82.23 75.17 64.21
CA MET A 283 82.87 76.29 63.50
C MET A 283 82.53 77.64 64.14
N VAL A 284 81.25 77.87 64.47
CA VAL A 284 80.79 79.09 65.13
C VAL A 284 81.48 79.26 66.49
N PHE A 285 81.62 78.19 67.27
CA PHE A 285 82.32 78.23 68.55
C PHE A 285 83.80 78.63 68.40
N ILE A 286 84.51 78.07 67.41
CA ILE A 286 85.90 78.44 67.09
C ILE A 286 86.01 79.90 66.66
N LEU A 287 85.08 80.38 65.83
CA LEU A 287 85.06 81.78 65.39
C LEU A 287 84.76 82.74 66.54
N GLN A 288 83.89 82.37 67.48
CA GLN A 288 83.63 83.12 68.70
C GLN A 288 84.89 83.23 69.57
N ASP A 289 85.60 82.13 69.79
CA ASP A 289 86.86 82.09 70.57
C ASP A 289 87.93 83.00 69.94
N LYS A 290 88.13 82.90 68.62
CA LYS A 290 89.03 83.80 67.87
C LYS A 290 88.60 85.26 67.94
N LEU A 291 87.29 85.54 67.91
CA LEU A 291 86.76 86.89 68.02
C LEU A 291 87.01 87.47 69.42
N GLU A 292 86.84 86.66 70.47
CA GLU A 292 87.19 87.03 71.85
C GLU A 292 88.69 87.31 72.00
N GLU A 293 89.55 86.44 71.45
CA GLU A 293 91.00 86.64 71.42
C GLU A 293 91.36 87.97 70.71
N LYS A 294 90.81 88.21 69.52
CA LYS A 294 91.03 89.46 68.77
C LYS A 294 90.50 90.67 69.51
N ASN A 295 89.34 90.58 70.15
CA ASN A 295 88.79 91.65 70.97
C ASN A 295 89.69 91.96 72.18
N TYR A 296 90.26 90.93 72.82
CA TYR A 296 91.25 91.08 73.88
C TYR A 296 92.54 91.75 73.39
N GLU A 297 93.10 91.30 72.25
CA GLU A 297 94.25 91.93 71.61
C GLU A 297 93.96 93.41 71.25
N MET A 298 92.79 93.71 70.69
CA MET A 298 92.36 95.06 70.36
C MET A 298 92.25 95.93 71.60
N ALA A 299 91.68 95.40 72.69
CA ALA A 299 91.57 96.11 73.96
C ALA A 299 92.97 96.45 74.50
N LYS A 300 93.90 95.49 74.48
CA LYS A 300 95.30 95.68 74.88
C LYS A 300 96.03 96.70 74.00
N LEU A 301 95.86 96.65 72.68
CA LEU A 301 96.47 97.62 71.76
C LEU A 301 95.89 99.03 71.93
N LYS A 302 94.57 99.16 72.14
CA LYS A 302 93.92 100.45 72.46
C LYS A 302 94.47 101.03 73.77
N GLU A 303 94.71 100.19 74.76
CA GLU A 303 95.35 100.60 76.03
C GLU A 303 96.80 101.06 75.78
N MET A 304 97.58 100.32 75.00
CA MET A 304 98.95 100.71 74.62
C MET A 304 99.01 101.99 73.77
N LEU A 305 98.07 102.21 72.85
CA LEU A 305 97.95 103.45 72.06
C LEU A 305 97.56 104.64 72.94
N SER A 306 96.68 104.43 73.93
CA SER A 306 96.36 105.45 74.93
C SER A 306 97.58 105.82 75.79
N GLN A 307 98.51 104.87 76.01
CA GLN A 307 99.78 105.10 76.72
C GLN A 307 100.89 105.70 75.84
N ARG A 308 100.87 105.50 74.52
CA ARG A 308 101.84 106.05 73.55
C ARG A 308 101.18 107.15 72.73
N GLY A 309 101.05 108.34 73.34
CA GLY A 309 100.30 109.50 72.83
C GLY A 309 100.47 109.86 71.35
N VAL A 310 99.70 109.20 70.49
CA VAL A 310 99.44 109.56 69.10
C VAL A 310 97.94 109.36 68.85
N GLN A 311 97.18 110.45 68.88
CA GLN A 311 95.91 110.59 68.14
C GLN A 311 96.27 111.09 66.72
N PRO A 312 95.47 110.92 65.64
CA PRO A 312 94.00 110.86 65.54
C PRO A 312 93.55 109.76 64.53
N ALA A 313 92.36 109.64 63.92
CA ALA A 313 91.27 110.56 63.58
C ALA A 313 90.00 109.75 63.22
N GLU A 314 88.85 110.39 63.34
CA GLU A 314 87.57 109.97 62.75
C GLU A 314 87.68 109.79 61.23
N VAL A 315 86.97 108.79 60.68
CA VAL A 315 86.52 108.80 59.28
C VAL A 315 85.11 108.19 59.20
N ASN A 316 84.15 109.04 58.81
CA ASN A 316 82.83 108.74 58.28
C ASN A 316 82.89 107.97 56.94
N GLY A 317 81.84 107.24 56.63
CA GLY A 317 81.52 106.72 55.28
C GLY A 317 80.51 105.58 55.41
N ASP A 318 79.20 105.82 55.38
CA ASP A 318 78.36 105.98 54.17
C ASP A 318 78.63 104.92 53.09
N GLU A 319 77.68 104.01 52.89
CA GLU A 319 76.96 103.69 51.64
C GLU A 319 76.12 102.41 51.87
N LYS A 320 74.78 102.45 51.71
CA LYS A 320 74.03 102.21 50.45
C LYS A 320 74.43 100.86 49.81
N ALA A 321 73.53 100.00 49.33
CA ALA A 321 72.12 100.06 49.04
C ALA A 321 71.67 98.64 48.68
N SER A 322 70.35 98.47 48.53
CA SER A 322 69.71 97.68 47.46
C SER A 322 69.92 96.15 47.49
N ASP A 323 68.99 95.31 47.11
CA ASP A 323 67.63 95.45 46.61
C ASP A 323 67.05 94.03 46.57
N GLU A 324 65.72 93.95 46.41
CA GLU A 324 64.98 92.97 45.58
C GLU A 324 65.36 91.47 45.61
N SER A 325 64.45 90.51 45.55
CA SER A 325 63.01 90.48 45.27
C SER A 325 62.59 89.01 45.35
N ASN A 326 61.27 88.80 45.41
CA ASN A 326 60.53 87.72 44.75
C ASN A 326 60.75 86.27 45.25
N SER A 327 59.76 85.37 45.21
CA SER A 327 58.33 85.41 44.86
C SER A 327 57.81 83.98 45.01
N ALA A 328 56.50 83.87 45.26
CA ALA A 328 55.57 82.83 44.76
C ALA A 328 55.83 81.35 45.14
N GLU A 329 54.89 80.63 45.78
CA GLU A 329 53.58 80.11 45.30
C GLU A 329 53.70 78.80 44.50
N ALA A 330 52.79 77.85 44.80
CA ALA A 330 52.37 76.61 44.11
C ALA A 330 52.43 75.40 45.07
N GLU A 331 51.29 74.86 45.55
CA GLU A 331 50.39 73.91 44.85
C GLU A 331 51.08 72.61 44.44
N ASP A 332 50.80 71.52 45.18
CA ASP A 332 49.98 70.39 44.70
C ASP A 332 49.34 69.66 45.90
#